data_AF-A0A1X1U6R5-F1
#
_entry.id   AF-A0A1X1U6R5-F1
#
_cell.length_a   1.000
_cell.length_b   1.000
_cell.length_c   1.000
_cell.angle_alpha   90.00
_cell.angle_beta   90.00
_cell.angle_gamma   90.00
#
_symmetry.space_group_name_H-M   'P 1'
#
loop_
_entity.id
_entity.type
_entity.pdbx_description
1 polymer ?
#
loop_
_entity_poly.entity_id
_entity_poly.type
_entity_poly.pdbx_seq_one_letter_code
_entity_poly.pdbx_strand_id
1 'polypeptide(L)'
;MRTFLAIAVCLATCLMGCSDSNHAVRPYGAQGARLGESLALLGWNMSVSNLRWDGDYVLVDVDAAPTDPKKPHAKPEDIRFGLYGALAHPMEAAGLGSCDNAMATVRDIRSPLSAPPDRMTGAVCLGPLKDRSQVRGVYSYSERDRIADTSAAYPAAFPIGLMPTNVNDTGLVVQTTTLSAWRADGTPVTKAQLGDPGAFTGNGYMLLGLQAESLAARYRDDSARRGGPMMLLASPTLPGRGLNPACAVYGSSVLILPDASLDAVRVSASLCTQGEINQALLYATVAIVGTHAGVWTQR
;
A
#
# COMPACT_ATOMS: atom_id res chain seq x y z
N MET A 1 -0.53 6.92 -60.64
CA MET A 1 -0.30 5.80 -59.69
C MET A 1 0.88 6.04 -58.75
N ARG A 2 2.06 6.51 -59.22
CA ARG A 2 3.22 6.78 -58.35
C ARG A 2 2.99 7.87 -57.28
N THR A 3 2.22 8.91 -57.58
CA THR A 3 1.87 9.98 -56.63
C THR A 3 0.87 9.54 -55.56
N PHE A 4 -0.03 8.61 -55.88
CA PHE A 4 -0.97 8.04 -54.90
C PHE A 4 -0.29 7.09 -53.91
N LEU A 5 0.74 6.35 -54.34
CA LEU A 5 1.55 5.54 -53.41
C LEU A 5 2.33 6.40 -52.42
N ALA A 6 2.86 7.55 -52.84
CA ALA A 6 3.64 8.43 -51.96
C ALA A 6 2.78 9.04 -50.83
N ILE A 7 1.53 9.41 -51.14
CA ILE A 7 0.61 9.97 -50.15
C ILE A 7 0.13 8.87 -49.18
N ALA A 8 -0.13 7.66 -49.67
CA ALA A 8 -0.53 6.53 -48.82
C ALA A 8 0.60 6.10 -47.85
N VAL A 9 1.86 6.15 -48.29
CA VAL A 9 3.01 5.84 -47.43
C VAL A 9 3.25 6.93 -46.38
N CYS A 10 3.08 8.22 -46.73
CA CYS A 10 3.16 9.32 -45.76
C CYS A 10 2.00 9.32 -44.74
N LEU A 11 0.79 8.90 -45.13
CA LEU A 11 -0.31 8.75 -44.16
C LEU A 11 -0.13 7.51 -43.25
N ALA A 12 0.49 6.44 -43.75
CA ALA A 12 0.78 5.26 -42.95
C ALA A 12 1.91 5.50 -41.92
N THR A 13 2.90 6.34 -42.24
CA THR A 13 3.97 6.70 -41.28
C THR A 13 3.51 7.68 -40.20
N CYS A 14 2.50 8.52 -40.47
CA CYS A 14 1.88 9.38 -39.44
C CYS A 14 1.01 8.61 -38.43
N LEU A 15 0.60 7.37 -38.73
CA LEU A 15 -0.24 6.54 -37.84
C LEU A 15 0.57 5.52 -37.01
N MET A 16 1.88 5.39 -37.24
CA MET A 16 2.77 4.49 -36.48
C MET A 16 3.78 5.24 -35.59
N GLY A 17 3.48 6.49 -35.24
CA GLY A 17 4.43 7.42 -34.61
C GLY A 17 3.96 8.07 -33.30
N CYS A 18 3.31 7.33 -32.40
CA CYS A 18 3.14 7.75 -31.00
C CYS A 18 3.48 6.58 -30.07
N SER A 19 4.75 6.16 -30.06
CA SER A 19 5.29 5.54 -28.86
C SER A 19 5.57 6.68 -27.89
N ASP A 20 4.58 6.99 -27.05
CA ASP A 20 4.67 8.07 -26.08
C ASP A 20 5.68 7.65 -25.01
N SER A 21 6.93 8.06 -25.21
CA SER A 21 8.07 7.78 -24.32
C SER A 21 8.06 8.67 -23.07
N ASN A 22 6.95 9.38 -22.82
CA ASN A 22 6.82 10.38 -21.77
C ASN A 22 5.64 10.15 -20.81
N HIS A 23 4.91 9.04 -20.92
CA HIS A 23 3.89 8.73 -19.91
C HIS A 23 4.52 8.16 -18.65
N ALA A 24 4.20 8.78 -17.51
CA ALA A 24 4.55 8.26 -16.20
C ALA A 24 4.09 6.81 -16.05
N VAL A 25 4.94 6.00 -15.41
CA VAL A 25 4.73 4.55 -15.27
C VAL A 25 3.40 4.30 -14.56
N ARG A 26 2.57 3.42 -15.11
CA ARG A 26 1.30 2.97 -14.51
C ARG A 26 1.41 1.50 -14.06
N PRO A 27 2.19 1.22 -13.01
CA PRO A 27 2.42 -0.14 -12.57
C PRO A 27 1.11 -0.74 -12.08
N TYR A 28 0.73 -1.89 -12.64
CA TYR A 28 -0.40 -2.70 -12.17
C TYR A 28 -1.70 -1.91 -11.93
N GLY A 29 -2.07 -1.02 -12.85
CA GLY A 29 -3.31 -0.25 -12.78
C GLY A 29 -3.26 0.99 -11.87
N ALA A 30 -2.15 1.24 -11.17
CA ALA A 30 -1.97 2.50 -10.44
C ALA A 30 -1.83 3.68 -11.41
N GLN A 31 -2.39 4.83 -11.04
CA GLN A 31 -2.24 6.07 -11.81
C GLN A 31 -0.81 6.60 -11.65
N GLY A 32 -0.16 6.94 -12.75
CA GLY A 32 1.23 7.42 -12.76
C GLY A 32 1.34 8.92 -12.97
N ALA A 33 2.21 9.58 -12.23
CA ALA A 33 2.70 10.95 -12.45
C ALA A 33 4.21 11.04 -12.23
N ARG A 34 4.82 12.12 -12.71
CA ARG A 34 6.17 12.49 -12.28
C ARG A 34 6.13 13.17 -10.93
N LEU A 35 7.20 13.05 -10.15
CA LEU A 35 7.36 13.84 -8.93
C LEU A 35 7.21 15.34 -9.25
N GLY A 36 6.36 16.02 -8.49
CA GLY A 36 5.96 17.42 -8.71
C GLY A 36 4.67 17.60 -9.52
N GLU A 37 4.20 16.58 -10.23
CA GLU A 37 2.92 16.63 -10.94
C GLU A 37 1.76 16.23 -10.03
N SER A 38 0.57 16.80 -10.31
CA SER A 38 -0.65 16.50 -9.58
C SER A 38 -1.43 15.35 -10.23
N LEU A 39 -1.94 14.43 -9.41
CA LEU A 39 -2.88 13.37 -9.79
C LEU A 39 -4.21 13.55 -9.10
N ALA A 40 -5.30 13.30 -9.83
CA ALA A 40 -6.62 13.13 -9.24
C ALA A 40 -6.73 11.71 -8.64
N LEU A 41 -6.54 11.60 -7.34
CA LEU A 41 -6.50 10.35 -6.59
C LEU A 41 -7.37 10.46 -5.34
N LEU A 42 -8.28 9.49 -5.13
CA LEU A 42 -9.09 9.39 -3.90
C LEU A 42 -9.93 10.65 -3.58
N GLY A 43 -10.34 11.40 -4.60
CA GLY A 43 -11.05 12.67 -4.44
C GLY A 43 -10.14 13.87 -4.12
N TRP A 44 -8.82 13.71 -4.17
CA TRP A 44 -7.82 14.75 -4.01
C TRP A 44 -7.06 15.02 -5.32
N ASN A 45 -6.80 16.28 -5.64
CA ASN A 45 -5.74 16.67 -6.55
C ASN A 45 -4.45 16.70 -5.73
N MET A 46 -3.69 15.62 -5.76
CA MET A 46 -2.51 15.39 -4.92
C MET A 46 -1.23 15.51 -5.74
N SER A 47 -0.29 16.30 -5.25
CA SER A 47 1.09 16.33 -5.75
C SER A 47 2.03 15.77 -4.68
N VAL A 48 3.01 14.99 -5.13
CA VAL A 48 4.12 14.50 -4.30
C VAL A 48 5.40 14.99 -4.92
N SER A 49 6.22 15.68 -4.13
CA SER A 49 7.41 16.38 -4.61
C SER A 49 8.57 16.28 -3.61
N ASN A 50 9.72 16.82 -3.99
CA ASN A 50 10.88 16.97 -3.12
C ASN A 50 11.29 15.67 -2.38
N LEU A 51 11.31 14.55 -3.12
CA LEU A 51 11.80 13.27 -2.61
C LEU A 51 13.28 13.42 -2.26
N ARG A 52 13.58 13.33 -0.97
CA ARG A 52 14.92 13.53 -0.42
C ARG A 52 15.19 12.56 0.73
N TRP A 53 16.46 12.45 1.10
CA TRP A 53 16.92 11.58 2.19
C TRP A 53 17.47 12.42 3.33
N ASP A 54 17.08 12.10 4.55
CA ASP A 54 17.72 12.62 5.77
C ASP A 54 17.84 11.47 6.79
N GLY A 55 19.09 11.15 7.16
CA GLY A 55 19.43 9.91 7.87
C GLY A 55 18.97 8.66 7.11
N ASP A 56 18.22 7.81 7.81
CA ASP A 56 17.62 6.58 7.27
C ASP A 56 16.17 6.81 6.78
N TYR A 57 15.69 8.05 6.68
CA TYR A 57 14.33 8.35 6.24
C TYR A 57 14.31 8.96 4.83
N VAL A 58 13.29 8.58 4.05
CA VAL A 58 12.87 9.29 2.85
C VAL A 58 11.81 10.30 3.25
N LEU A 59 12.02 11.56 2.89
CA LEU A 59 11.06 12.65 3.08
C LEU A 59 10.49 13.03 1.73
N VAL A 60 9.17 13.18 1.67
CA VAL A 60 8.48 13.74 0.50
C VAL A 60 7.52 14.82 0.93
N ASP A 61 7.40 15.87 0.13
CA ASP A 61 6.46 16.96 0.38
C ASP A 61 5.18 16.69 -0.39
N VAL A 62 4.06 16.69 0.32
CA VAL A 62 2.72 16.49 -0.23
C VAL A 62 1.99 17.83 -0.20
N ASP A 63 1.29 18.14 -1.29
CA ASP A 63 0.29 19.20 -1.33
C ASP A 63 -0.92 18.67 -2.08
N ALA A 64 -2.09 18.71 -1.45
CA ALA A 64 -3.33 18.23 -2.01
C ALA A 64 -4.52 19.10 -1.62
N ALA A 65 -5.46 19.24 -2.55
CA ALA A 65 -6.76 19.88 -2.35
C ALA A 65 -7.87 18.98 -2.91
N PRO A 66 -9.12 19.05 -2.41
CA PRO A 66 -10.24 18.30 -2.97
C PRO A 66 -10.38 18.54 -4.47
N THR A 67 -10.63 17.48 -5.24
CA THR A 67 -10.91 17.61 -6.69
C THR A 67 -12.20 18.40 -6.95
N ASP A 68 -13.17 18.26 -6.04
CA ASP A 68 -14.42 18.99 -5.99
C ASP A 68 -14.78 19.19 -4.51
N PRO A 69 -14.80 20.44 -3.98
CA PRO A 69 -15.11 20.71 -2.57
C PRO A 69 -16.50 20.24 -2.11
N LYS A 70 -17.40 19.90 -3.05
CA LYS A 70 -18.75 19.42 -2.74
C LYS A 70 -18.87 17.90 -2.76
N LYS A 71 -17.84 17.19 -3.21
CA LYS A 71 -17.86 15.73 -3.30
C LYS A 71 -17.06 15.10 -2.16
N PRO A 72 -17.46 13.90 -1.71
CA PRO A 72 -16.65 13.13 -0.79
C PRO A 72 -15.26 12.85 -1.36
N HIS A 73 -14.26 12.93 -0.50
CA HIS A 73 -12.89 12.48 -0.76
C HIS A 73 -12.44 11.60 0.41
N ALA A 74 -11.38 10.82 0.21
CA ALA A 74 -10.81 10.01 1.28
C ALA A 74 -10.42 10.90 2.46
N LYS A 75 -10.64 10.42 3.68
CA LYS A 75 -10.23 11.16 4.87
C LYS A 75 -8.70 11.16 4.94
N PRO A 76 -8.06 12.29 5.29
CA PRO A 76 -6.61 12.37 5.41
C PRO A 76 -6.01 11.29 6.34
N GLU A 77 -6.72 10.91 7.40
CA GLU A 77 -6.30 9.85 8.33
C GLU A 77 -6.20 8.45 7.70
N ASP A 78 -6.99 8.21 6.65
CA ASP A 78 -7.06 6.92 5.97
C ASP A 78 -6.07 6.82 4.78
N ILE A 79 -5.33 7.89 4.47
CA ILE A 79 -4.37 7.96 3.36
C ILE A 79 -3.00 7.45 3.83
N ARG A 80 -2.46 6.50 3.08
CA ARG A 80 -1.14 5.92 3.31
C ARG A 80 -0.21 6.27 2.17
N PHE A 81 1.08 6.31 2.48
CA PHE A 81 2.16 6.50 1.53
C PHE A 81 3.15 5.37 1.66
N GLY A 82 3.75 4.95 0.54
CA GLY A 82 4.78 3.94 0.54
C GLY A 82 5.85 4.17 -0.50
N LEU A 83 7.01 3.59 -0.30
CA LEU A 83 8.11 3.66 -1.26
C LEU A 83 7.86 2.68 -2.41
N TYR A 84 7.92 3.19 -3.63
CA TYR A 84 7.84 2.38 -4.85
C TYR A 84 9.23 1.99 -5.33
N GLY A 85 9.46 0.71 -5.63
CA GLY A 85 10.72 0.22 -6.13
C GLY A 85 11.00 -1.24 -5.76
N ALA A 86 12.24 -1.70 -5.98
CA ALA A 86 12.63 -3.11 -5.78
C ALA A 86 13.04 -3.39 -4.32
N LEU A 87 12.15 -3.01 -3.39
CA LEU A 87 12.36 -3.15 -1.95
C LEU A 87 12.20 -4.62 -1.52
N ALA A 88 12.94 -5.02 -0.48
CA ALA A 88 12.82 -6.36 0.11
C ALA A 88 11.44 -6.63 0.73
N HIS A 89 10.77 -5.57 1.20
CA HIS A 89 9.40 -5.57 1.69
C HIS A 89 8.80 -4.16 1.53
N PRO A 90 7.47 -4.01 1.50
CA PRO A 90 6.82 -2.71 1.48
C PRO A 90 7.27 -1.84 2.66
N MET A 91 7.49 -0.57 2.37
CA MET A 91 7.83 0.46 3.36
C MET A 91 6.76 1.53 3.28
N GLU A 92 5.81 1.49 4.21
CA GLU A 92 4.65 2.37 4.23
C GLU A 92 4.49 3.09 5.57
N ALA A 93 3.84 4.24 5.51
CA ALA A 93 3.39 4.98 6.69
C ALA A 93 1.99 5.57 6.43
N ALA A 94 1.23 5.81 7.50
CA ALA A 94 0.09 6.72 7.43
C ALA A 94 0.60 8.13 7.06
N GLY A 95 -0.13 8.88 6.25
CA GLY A 95 0.30 10.24 5.90
C GLY A 95 0.47 11.12 7.13
N LEU A 96 -0.61 11.26 7.90
CA LEU A 96 -0.62 11.98 9.17
C LEU A 96 0.14 11.20 10.25
N GLY A 97 0.99 11.89 10.99
CA GLY A 97 1.81 11.29 12.07
C GLY A 97 3.00 10.46 11.61
N SER A 98 3.25 10.32 10.29
CA SER A 98 4.41 9.57 9.76
C SER A 98 5.75 10.03 10.34
N CYS A 99 5.87 11.32 10.65
CA CYS A 99 7.11 11.93 11.11
C CYS A 99 7.32 11.90 12.63
N ASP A 100 6.36 11.43 13.43
CA ASP A 100 6.41 11.51 14.90
C ASP A 100 7.70 10.90 15.48
N ASN A 101 8.14 9.75 14.95
CA ASN A 101 9.39 9.11 15.36
C ASN A 101 10.62 9.73 14.69
N ALA A 102 10.49 10.18 13.44
CA ALA A 102 11.59 10.72 12.65
C ALA A 102 12.07 12.07 13.20
N MET A 103 11.18 12.90 13.72
CA MET A 103 11.52 14.22 14.27
C MET A 103 12.51 14.19 15.44
N ALA A 104 12.70 13.05 16.10
CA ALA A 104 13.72 12.89 17.13
C ALA A 104 15.16 12.84 16.56
N THR A 105 15.33 12.46 15.29
CA THR A 105 16.64 12.19 14.68
C THR A 105 16.89 12.92 13.36
N VAL A 106 15.82 13.35 12.68
CA VAL A 106 15.81 13.97 11.35
C VAL A 106 15.61 15.47 11.50
N ARG A 107 16.44 16.28 10.83
CA ARG A 107 16.44 17.75 10.99
C ARG A 107 15.73 18.49 9.86
N ASP A 108 15.56 17.86 8.70
CA ASP A 108 14.95 18.49 7.52
C ASP A 108 13.41 18.34 7.44
N ILE A 109 12.78 18.04 8.58
CA ILE A 109 11.32 18.05 8.73
C ILE A 109 10.90 19.44 9.19
N ARG A 110 10.62 20.34 8.24
CA ARG A 110 10.15 21.70 8.54
C ARG A 110 8.73 21.71 9.08
N SER A 111 7.84 21.03 8.38
CA SER A 111 6.43 20.90 8.73
C SER A 111 5.98 19.48 8.41
N PRO A 112 5.68 18.63 9.40
CA PRO A 112 5.09 17.31 9.14
C PRO A 112 3.73 17.47 8.46
N LEU A 113 3.28 16.42 7.78
CA LEU A 113 2.01 16.43 7.06
C LEU A 113 0.87 16.82 8.01
N SER A 114 0.10 17.82 7.60
CA SER A 114 -1.08 18.30 8.29
C SER A 114 -2.27 18.34 7.33
N ALA A 115 -3.47 18.24 7.88
CA ALA A 115 -4.71 18.30 7.11
C ALA A 115 -5.63 19.42 7.65
N PRO A 116 -5.31 20.71 7.41
CA PRO A 116 -6.29 21.77 7.60
C PRO A 116 -7.54 21.55 6.72
N PRO A 117 -8.65 22.27 6.96
CA PRO A 117 -9.85 22.14 6.14
C PRO A 117 -9.53 22.27 4.65
N ASP A 118 -10.04 21.30 3.87
CA ASP A 118 -9.91 21.24 2.41
C ASP A 118 -8.47 21.30 1.86
N ARG A 119 -7.47 20.92 2.67
CA ARG A 119 -6.09 20.84 2.21
C ARG A 119 -5.28 19.82 3.01
N MET A 120 -4.40 19.12 2.34
CA MET A 120 -3.39 18.26 2.98
C MET A 120 -2.02 18.72 2.52
N THR A 121 -1.18 19.16 3.44
CA THR A 121 0.10 19.79 3.11
C THR A 121 1.18 19.54 4.16
N GLY A 122 2.42 19.34 3.72
CA GLY A 122 3.59 19.10 4.58
C GLY A 122 4.37 17.86 4.17
N ALA A 123 5.32 17.47 5.02
CA ALA A 123 6.22 16.36 4.76
C ALA A 123 5.70 15.02 5.30
N VAL A 124 5.82 13.97 4.50
CA VAL A 124 5.63 12.57 4.91
C VAL A 124 6.99 11.91 5.08
N CYS A 125 7.14 11.17 6.18
CA CYS A 125 8.36 10.45 6.51
C CYS A 125 8.20 8.94 6.27
N LEU A 126 9.05 8.35 5.42
CA LEU A 126 9.03 6.93 5.08
C LEU A 126 10.36 6.28 5.48
N GLY A 127 10.34 5.30 6.38
CA GLY A 127 11.55 4.66 6.88
C GLY A 127 11.41 4.12 8.30
N PRO A 128 12.52 3.64 8.90
CA PRO A 128 13.89 3.74 8.39
C PRO A 128 14.20 2.74 7.26
N LEU A 129 14.97 3.17 6.25
CA LEU A 129 15.42 2.37 5.12
C LEU A 129 16.89 2.68 4.81
N LYS A 130 17.74 1.64 4.84
CA LYS A 130 19.19 1.78 4.57
C LYS A 130 19.55 1.67 3.10
N ASP A 131 18.86 0.80 2.36
CA ASP A 131 19.13 0.62 0.93
C ASP A 131 18.36 1.64 0.09
N ARG A 132 19.07 2.70 -0.32
CA ARG A 132 18.52 3.80 -1.11
C ARG A 132 18.35 3.45 -2.58
N SER A 133 19.15 2.50 -3.08
CA SER A 133 19.28 2.21 -4.51
C SER A 133 18.02 1.58 -5.12
N GLN A 134 17.18 1.01 -4.27
CA GLN A 134 15.95 0.35 -4.68
C GLN A 134 14.76 1.30 -4.81
N VAL A 135 14.85 2.54 -4.32
CA VAL A 135 13.74 3.49 -4.36
C VAL A 135 13.63 4.15 -5.73
N ARG A 136 12.47 4.01 -6.37
CA ARG A 136 12.16 4.59 -7.70
C ARG A 136 11.08 5.67 -7.64
N GLY A 137 10.33 5.73 -6.55
CA GLY A 137 9.24 6.68 -6.37
C GLY A 137 8.49 6.49 -5.07
N VAL A 138 7.30 7.06 -5.01
CA VAL A 138 6.37 6.98 -3.88
C VAL A 138 4.99 6.65 -4.42
N TYR A 139 4.25 5.78 -3.74
CA TYR A 139 2.84 5.57 -4.01
C TYR A 139 1.96 6.05 -2.86
N SER A 140 0.69 6.26 -3.17
CA SER A 140 -0.34 6.56 -2.18
C SER A 140 -1.63 5.83 -2.51
N TYR A 141 -2.35 5.44 -1.46
CA TYR A 141 -3.65 4.77 -1.52
C TYR A 141 -4.41 5.02 -0.20
N SER A 142 -5.66 4.56 -0.11
CA SER A 142 -6.41 4.59 1.15
C SER A 142 -6.79 3.19 1.60
N GLU A 143 -6.64 2.91 2.89
CA GLU A 143 -7.07 1.63 3.47
C GLU A 143 -8.60 1.48 3.55
N ARG A 144 -9.34 2.58 3.32
CA ARG A 144 -10.81 2.61 3.26
C ARG A 144 -11.36 2.63 1.85
N ASP A 145 -10.55 2.97 0.85
CA ASP A 145 -10.97 2.91 -0.54
C ASP A 145 -11.04 1.46 -1.00
N ARG A 146 -12.17 1.08 -1.59
CA ARG A 146 -12.42 -0.28 -2.05
C ARG A 146 -13.14 -0.23 -3.38
N ILE A 147 -12.55 -0.87 -4.37
CA ILE A 147 -13.22 -1.09 -5.66
C ILE A 147 -14.32 -2.13 -5.43
N ALA A 148 -15.54 -1.79 -5.83
CA ALA A 148 -16.70 -2.67 -5.70
C ALA A 148 -16.46 -4.03 -6.38
N ASP A 149 -17.00 -5.10 -5.80
CA ASP A 149 -16.94 -6.47 -6.35
C ASP A 149 -15.53 -7.04 -6.56
N THR A 150 -14.53 -6.53 -5.83
CA THR A 150 -13.14 -7.02 -5.88
C THR A 150 -12.66 -7.67 -4.58
N SER A 151 -13.51 -7.72 -3.55
CA SER A 151 -13.12 -8.18 -2.22
C SER A 151 -13.26 -9.69 -2.07
N ALA A 152 -12.21 -10.35 -1.58
CA ALA A 152 -12.27 -11.70 -1.03
C ALA A 152 -11.64 -11.71 0.37
N ALA A 153 -12.30 -12.33 1.34
CA ALA A 153 -11.83 -12.39 2.72
C ALA A 153 -11.63 -13.85 3.14
N TYR A 154 -10.50 -14.12 3.79
CA TYR A 154 -10.10 -15.46 4.21
C TYR A 154 -9.80 -15.48 5.70
N PRO A 155 -10.14 -16.58 6.40
CA PRO A 155 -9.74 -16.76 7.79
C PRO A 155 -8.22 -16.92 7.89
N ALA A 156 -7.63 -16.30 8.91
CA ALA A 156 -6.20 -16.33 9.20
C ALA A 156 -5.93 -16.71 10.66
N ALA A 157 -6.59 -17.77 11.14
CA ALA A 157 -6.65 -18.11 12.55
C ALA A 157 -5.35 -18.69 13.12
N PHE A 158 -4.97 -18.27 14.31
CA PHE A 158 -3.90 -18.89 15.10
C PHE A 158 -4.20 -20.38 15.38
N PRO A 159 -3.21 -21.29 15.29
CA PRO A 159 -1.80 -21.06 14.97
C PRO A 159 -1.46 -21.20 13.48
N ILE A 160 -2.45 -21.44 12.62
CA ILE A 160 -2.25 -21.83 11.23
C ILE A 160 -2.00 -20.60 10.34
N GLY A 161 -2.65 -19.48 10.65
CA GLY A 161 -2.65 -18.29 9.82
C GLY A 161 -3.48 -18.47 8.57
N LEU A 162 -3.14 -17.71 7.54
CA LEU A 162 -3.77 -17.75 6.23
C LEU A 162 -3.18 -18.89 5.40
N MET A 163 -4.00 -19.91 5.13
CA MET A 163 -3.69 -20.92 4.12
C MET A 163 -3.63 -20.29 2.72
N PRO A 164 -2.88 -20.87 1.76
CA PRO A 164 -2.80 -20.34 0.40
C PRO A 164 -4.19 -20.07 -0.20
N THR A 165 -4.44 -18.81 -0.57
CA THR A 165 -5.72 -18.41 -1.14
C THR A 165 -5.93 -19.01 -2.52
N ASN A 166 -7.20 -19.19 -2.90
CA ASN A 166 -7.53 -19.65 -4.24
C ASN A 166 -7.22 -18.55 -5.26
N VAL A 167 -6.30 -18.88 -6.16
CA VAL A 167 -5.82 -17.99 -7.23
C VAL A 167 -6.94 -17.46 -8.14
N ASN A 168 -8.06 -18.19 -8.25
CA ASN A 168 -9.19 -17.84 -9.10
C ASN A 168 -10.08 -16.75 -8.51
N ASP A 169 -10.01 -16.50 -7.19
CA ASP A 169 -10.91 -15.55 -6.54
C ASP A 169 -10.49 -14.10 -6.81
N THR A 170 -9.18 -13.82 -6.80
CA THR A 170 -8.67 -12.42 -6.89
C THR A 170 -7.55 -12.20 -7.89
N GLY A 171 -6.91 -13.27 -8.35
CA GLY A 171 -5.70 -13.17 -9.17
C GLY A 171 -4.39 -13.26 -8.38
N LEU A 172 -4.47 -13.25 -7.05
CA LEU A 172 -3.34 -13.19 -6.12
C LEU A 172 -3.39 -14.38 -5.16
N VAL A 173 -2.27 -15.09 -5.02
CA VAL A 173 -2.10 -16.12 -3.99
C VAL A 173 -1.44 -15.46 -2.79
N VAL A 174 -2.08 -15.54 -1.63
CA VAL A 174 -1.55 -15.02 -0.37
C VAL A 174 -1.52 -16.14 0.64
N GLN A 175 -0.41 -16.25 1.38
CA GLN A 175 -0.26 -17.24 2.44
C GLN A 175 0.55 -16.66 3.60
N THR A 176 0.32 -17.18 4.79
CA THR A 176 1.14 -16.88 5.96
C THR A 176 2.45 -17.65 5.90
N THR A 177 3.57 -16.94 6.06
CA THR A 177 4.93 -17.51 6.15
C THR A 177 5.43 -17.59 7.58
N THR A 178 5.03 -16.63 8.42
CA THR A 178 5.36 -16.60 9.85
C THR A 178 4.17 -16.09 10.63
N LEU A 179 4.00 -16.57 11.84
CA LEU A 179 2.91 -16.18 12.71
C LEU A 179 3.42 -16.10 14.15
N SER A 180 3.03 -15.04 14.85
CA SER A 180 3.31 -14.89 16.28
C SER A 180 2.15 -14.18 16.94
N ALA A 181 1.81 -14.59 18.16
CA ALA A 181 0.64 -14.07 18.86
C ALA A 181 0.94 -13.84 20.34
N TRP A 182 0.28 -12.85 20.91
CA TRP A 182 0.49 -12.40 22.28
C TRP A 182 -0.84 -11.95 22.91
N ARG A 183 -0.91 -12.07 24.23
CA ARG A 183 -1.91 -11.35 25.02
C ARG A 183 -1.53 -9.87 25.11
N ALA A 184 -2.46 -9.03 25.56
CA ALA A 184 -2.24 -7.59 25.70
C ALA A 184 -1.09 -7.23 26.66
N ASP A 185 -0.76 -8.10 27.62
CA ASP A 185 0.38 -7.93 28.54
C ASP A 185 1.74 -8.30 27.91
N GLY A 186 1.76 -8.75 26.65
CA GLY A 186 2.96 -9.19 25.95
C GLY A 186 3.34 -10.65 26.20
N THR A 187 2.55 -11.41 26.97
CA THR A 187 2.77 -12.84 27.16
C THR A 187 2.51 -13.58 25.85
N PRO A 188 3.46 -14.37 25.32
CA PRO A 188 3.26 -15.14 24.09
C PRO A 188 2.13 -16.16 24.22
N VAL A 189 1.33 -16.28 23.16
CA VAL A 189 0.35 -17.35 22.99
C VAL A 189 0.97 -18.43 22.11
N THR A 190 0.99 -19.65 22.61
CA THR A 190 1.61 -20.81 21.95
C THR A 190 0.57 -21.87 21.61
N LYS A 191 0.90 -22.78 20.69
CA LYS A 191 0.02 -23.88 20.29
C LYS A 191 -0.43 -24.75 21.48
N ALA A 192 0.42 -24.90 22.50
CA ALA A 192 0.10 -25.68 23.71
C ALA A 192 -1.08 -25.09 24.51
N GLN A 193 -1.34 -23.79 24.36
CA GLN A 193 -2.39 -23.08 25.08
C GLN A 193 -3.75 -23.12 24.37
N LEU A 194 -3.88 -23.76 23.19
CA LEU A 194 -5.16 -23.90 22.49
C LEU A 194 -6.25 -24.60 23.33
N GLY A 195 -5.86 -25.46 24.27
CA GLY A 195 -6.79 -26.11 25.21
C GLY A 195 -6.98 -25.36 26.54
N ASP A 196 -6.28 -24.24 26.76
CA ASP A 196 -6.37 -23.47 28.00
C ASP A 196 -7.45 -22.39 27.87
N PRO A 197 -8.58 -22.52 28.59
CA PRO A 197 -9.66 -21.52 28.53
C PRO A 197 -9.25 -20.15 29.05
N GLY A 198 -8.24 -20.07 29.93
CA GLY A 198 -7.71 -18.80 30.41
C GLY A 198 -6.82 -18.09 29.39
N ALA A 199 -6.30 -18.81 28.39
CA ALA A 199 -5.33 -18.25 27.46
C ALA A 199 -5.94 -17.25 26.46
N PHE A 200 -7.24 -17.37 26.19
CA PHE A 200 -7.99 -16.55 25.25
C PHE A 200 -9.04 -15.67 25.96
N THR A 201 -8.65 -15.05 27.08
CA THR A 201 -9.49 -14.07 27.78
C THR A 201 -8.86 -12.68 27.69
N GLY A 202 -9.67 -11.66 27.41
CA GLY A 202 -9.24 -10.26 27.35
C GLY A 202 -8.80 -9.83 25.95
N ASN A 203 -7.73 -9.03 25.88
CA ASN A 203 -7.22 -8.49 24.63
C ASN A 203 -5.93 -9.18 24.20
N GLY A 204 -5.64 -9.15 22.90
CA GLY A 204 -4.43 -9.70 22.33
C GLY A 204 -4.14 -9.13 20.95
N TYR A 205 -3.01 -9.55 20.40
CA TYR A 205 -2.59 -9.18 19.06
C TYR A 205 -1.80 -10.31 18.41
N MET A 206 -1.84 -10.34 17.07
CA MET A 206 -1.14 -11.33 16.27
C MET A 206 -0.46 -10.64 15.09
N LEU A 207 0.78 -11.04 14.84
CA LEU A 207 1.57 -10.61 13.70
C LEU A 207 1.57 -11.73 12.66
N LEU A 208 1.12 -11.40 11.45
CA LEU A 208 1.08 -12.26 10.29
C LEU A 208 2.16 -11.82 9.31
N GLY A 209 3.21 -12.62 9.14
CA GLY A 209 4.07 -12.52 7.97
C GLY A 209 3.36 -13.16 6.77
N LEU A 210 3.13 -12.38 5.73
CA LEU A 210 2.38 -12.76 4.54
C LEU A 210 3.29 -12.70 3.30
N GLN A 211 3.12 -13.66 2.41
CA GLN A 211 3.70 -13.65 1.07
C GLN A 211 2.56 -13.59 0.07
N ALA A 212 2.53 -12.53 -0.74
CA ALA A 212 1.61 -12.36 -1.85
C ALA A 212 2.32 -12.57 -3.18
N GLU A 213 1.77 -13.44 -4.03
CA GLU A 213 2.38 -13.88 -5.28
C GLU A 213 1.39 -13.92 -6.45
N SER A 214 1.86 -13.49 -7.63
CA SER A 214 1.16 -13.65 -8.90
C SER A 214 2.11 -13.53 -10.10
N LEU A 215 1.65 -13.99 -11.26
CA LEU A 215 2.32 -13.71 -12.53
C LEU A 215 2.11 -12.24 -12.89
N ALA A 216 3.17 -11.52 -13.25
CA ALA A 216 3.08 -10.08 -13.51
C ALA A 216 2.10 -9.72 -14.63
N ALA A 217 2.08 -10.49 -15.73
CA ALA A 217 1.12 -10.28 -16.81
C ALA A 217 -0.34 -10.41 -16.32
N ARG A 218 -0.65 -11.50 -15.62
CA ARG A 218 -1.99 -11.73 -15.08
C ARG A 218 -2.40 -10.65 -14.08
N TYR A 219 -1.52 -10.30 -13.13
CA TYR A 219 -1.82 -9.26 -12.16
C TYR A 219 -2.03 -7.90 -12.82
N ARG A 220 -1.28 -7.59 -13.88
CA ARG A 220 -1.47 -6.37 -14.68
C ARG A 220 -2.83 -6.35 -15.36
N ASP A 221 -3.20 -7.43 -16.05
CA ASP A 221 -4.46 -7.53 -16.79
C ASP A 221 -5.66 -7.49 -15.84
N ASP A 222 -5.58 -8.25 -14.73
CA ASP A 222 -6.64 -8.26 -13.73
C ASP A 222 -6.76 -6.89 -13.02
N SER A 223 -5.64 -6.19 -12.78
CA SER A 223 -5.64 -4.84 -12.21
C SER A 223 -6.20 -3.79 -13.17
N ALA A 224 -5.89 -3.89 -14.46
CA ALA A 224 -6.50 -3.05 -15.48
C ALA A 224 -8.01 -3.29 -15.57
N ARG A 225 -8.45 -4.55 -15.52
CA ARG A 225 -9.87 -4.92 -15.55
C ARG A 225 -10.63 -4.39 -14.33
N ARG A 226 -10.03 -4.45 -13.14
CA ARG A 226 -10.68 -3.98 -11.90
C ARG A 226 -10.58 -2.47 -11.69
N GLY A 227 -9.63 -1.78 -12.33
CA GLY A 227 -9.44 -0.33 -12.22
C GLY A 227 -8.39 0.11 -11.19
N GLY A 228 -7.56 -0.80 -10.70
CA GLY A 228 -6.50 -0.51 -9.74
C GLY A 228 -5.78 -1.76 -9.22
N PRO A 229 -4.67 -1.60 -8.48
CA PRO A 229 -3.99 -2.71 -7.81
C PRO A 229 -4.83 -3.27 -6.65
N MET A 230 -4.34 -4.35 -6.04
CA MET A 230 -4.90 -4.93 -4.82
C MET A 230 -4.15 -4.42 -3.59
N MET A 231 -4.83 -4.38 -2.45
CA MET A 231 -4.26 -4.26 -1.12
C MET A 231 -4.67 -5.45 -0.25
N LEU A 232 -3.88 -5.72 0.79
CA LEU A 232 -4.22 -6.66 1.84
C LEU A 232 -4.67 -5.88 3.08
N LEU A 233 -5.71 -6.37 3.74
CA LEU A 233 -6.24 -5.84 5.00
C LEU A 233 -6.33 -6.95 6.04
N ALA A 234 -5.67 -6.81 7.18
CA ALA A 234 -5.82 -7.69 8.33
C ALA A 234 -6.84 -7.12 9.31
N SER A 235 -7.72 -7.95 9.85
CA SER A 235 -8.71 -7.52 10.84
C SER A 235 -9.00 -8.61 11.88
N PRO A 236 -9.45 -8.26 13.10
CA PRO A 236 -9.70 -6.90 13.59
C PRO A 236 -8.42 -6.11 13.88
N THR A 237 -8.56 -4.78 13.98
CA THR A 237 -7.50 -3.88 14.44
C THR A 237 -8.11 -2.76 15.28
N LEU A 238 -7.29 -2.03 16.04
CA LEU A 238 -7.71 -0.85 16.79
C LEU A 238 -7.25 0.44 16.07
N PRO A 239 -8.02 1.53 16.14
CA PRO A 239 -7.59 2.80 15.57
C PRO A 239 -6.51 3.49 16.44
N GLY A 240 -5.54 4.14 15.78
CA GLY A 240 -4.66 5.14 16.37
C GLY A 240 -3.88 4.69 17.62
N ARG A 241 -3.96 5.49 18.70
CA ARG A 241 -3.17 5.33 19.94
C ARG A 241 -3.46 4.07 20.75
N GLY A 242 -4.50 3.31 20.41
CA GLY A 242 -4.81 2.04 21.07
C GLY A 242 -3.94 0.87 20.61
N LEU A 243 -3.17 1.04 19.53
CA LEU A 243 -2.33 -0.01 18.97
C LEU A 243 -1.14 -0.32 19.88
N ASN A 244 -0.85 -1.61 20.02
CA ASN A 244 0.41 -2.07 20.56
C ASN A 244 1.56 -1.54 19.66
N PRO A 245 2.73 -1.15 20.21
CA PRO A 245 3.84 -0.66 19.41
C PRO A 245 4.23 -1.56 18.23
N ALA A 246 4.16 -2.89 18.39
CA ALA A 246 4.41 -3.82 17.29
C ALA A 246 3.39 -3.63 16.15
N CYS A 247 2.10 -3.51 16.49
CA CYS A 247 1.03 -3.34 15.52
C CYS A 247 1.03 -1.96 14.89
N ALA A 248 1.48 -0.92 15.60
CA ALA A 248 1.67 0.41 15.04
C ALA A 248 2.77 0.44 13.96
N VAL A 249 3.84 -0.36 14.12
CA VAL A 249 4.94 -0.44 13.14
C VAL A 249 4.50 -1.13 11.86
N TYR A 250 3.82 -2.27 11.98
CA TYR A 250 3.44 -3.07 10.81
C TYR A 250 2.12 -2.61 10.16
N GLY A 251 1.21 -2.06 10.96
CA GLY A 251 -0.13 -1.70 10.53
C GLY A 251 -1.00 -2.92 10.21
N SER A 252 -2.19 -2.65 9.70
CA SER A 252 -3.18 -3.66 9.32
C SER A 252 -3.49 -3.65 7.83
N SER A 253 -2.75 -2.88 7.03
CA SER A 253 -2.96 -2.76 5.59
C SER A 253 -1.63 -2.62 4.84
N VAL A 254 -1.58 -3.11 3.60
CA VAL A 254 -0.44 -2.93 2.69
C VAL A 254 -0.88 -2.98 1.23
N LEU A 255 -0.32 -2.12 0.38
CA LEU A 255 -0.56 -2.13 -1.05
C LEU A 255 0.31 -3.18 -1.76
N ILE A 256 -0.27 -3.95 -2.68
CA ILE A 256 0.47 -4.88 -3.53
C ILE A 256 0.87 -4.17 -4.82
N LEU A 257 1.97 -3.43 -4.74
CA LEU A 257 2.54 -2.66 -5.85
C LEU A 257 4.06 -2.86 -5.97
N PRO A 258 4.52 -4.07 -6.35
CA PRO A 258 5.94 -4.31 -6.58
C PRO A 258 6.45 -3.53 -7.80
N ASP A 259 7.76 -3.41 -7.92
CA ASP A 259 8.39 -2.80 -9.09
C ASP A 259 8.06 -3.58 -10.37
N ALA A 260 7.39 -2.91 -11.30
CA ALA A 260 6.99 -3.49 -12.58
C ALA A 260 8.18 -3.98 -13.44
N SER A 261 9.41 -3.54 -13.16
CA SER A 261 10.62 -4.01 -13.86
C SER A 261 11.05 -5.43 -13.46
N LEU A 262 10.53 -5.98 -12.35
CA LEU A 262 10.88 -7.32 -11.86
C LEU A 262 10.16 -8.46 -12.57
N ASP A 263 9.16 -8.14 -13.40
CA ASP A 263 8.30 -9.09 -14.15
C ASP A 263 7.70 -10.24 -13.30
N ALA A 264 7.58 -10.02 -11.99
CA ALA A 264 6.92 -10.92 -11.06
C ALA A 264 6.24 -10.11 -9.96
N VAL A 265 5.08 -10.59 -9.49
CA VAL A 265 4.47 -10.07 -8.27
C VAL A 265 4.89 -10.97 -7.14
N ARG A 266 5.78 -10.46 -6.29
CA ARG A 266 6.17 -11.11 -5.05
C ARG A 266 6.37 -10.04 -3.99
N VAL A 267 5.45 -9.99 -3.04
CA VAL A 267 5.45 -9.01 -1.95
C VAL A 267 5.43 -9.74 -0.63
N SER A 268 6.44 -9.50 0.20
CA SER A 268 6.54 -10.02 1.56
C SER A 268 6.20 -8.89 2.52
N ALA A 269 5.13 -9.03 3.30
CA ALA A 269 4.65 -8.01 4.21
C ALA A 269 4.33 -8.61 5.58
N SER A 270 4.34 -7.78 6.62
CA SER A 270 3.85 -8.16 7.93
C SER A 270 2.66 -7.30 8.29
N LEU A 271 1.54 -7.91 8.69
CA LEU A 271 0.33 -7.21 9.12
C LEU A 271 -0.06 -7.66 10.51
N CYS A 272 -0.61 -6.74 11.31
CA CYS A 272 -1.10 -7.03 12.65
C CYS A 272 -2.64 -7.05 12.71
N THR A 273 -3.17 -8.02 13.47
CA THR A 273 -4.52 -7.96 14.05
C THR A 273 -4.44 -7.67 15.54
N GLN A 274 -5.36 -6.86 16.06
CA GLN A 274 -5.40 -6.48 17.46
C GLN A 274 -6.84 -6.20 17.93
N GLY A 275 -7.17 -6.62 19.15
CA GLY A 275 -8.48 -6.41 19.75
C GLY A 275 -8.76 -7.40 20.87
N GLU A 276 -10.03 -7.78 21.03
CA GLU A 276 -10.41 -8.92 21.85
C GLU A 276 -9.70 -10.17 21.33
N ILE A 277 -9.13 -10.98 22.21
CA ILE A 277 -8.15 -11.99 21.83
C ILE A 277 -8.73 -13.12 20.98
N ASN A 278 -9.99 -13.53 21.18
CA ASN A 278 -10.62 -14.52 20.30
C ASN A 278 -10.83 -13.94 18.89
N GLN A 279 -11.29 -12.70 18.79
CA GLN A 279 -11.44 -12.03 17.49
C GLN A 279 -10.09 -11.81 16.81
N ALA A 280 -9.08 -11.36 17.55
CA ALA A 280 -7.77 -11.01 17.04
C ALA A 280 -6.93 -12.22 16.63
N LEU A 281 -7.08 -13.37 17.29
CA LEU A 281 -6.28 -14.57 17.02
C LEU A 281 -7.08 -15.67 16.32
N LEU A 282 -8.30 -15.97 16.77
CA LEU A 282 -9.05 -17.15 16.29
C LEU A 282 -10.01 -16.84 15.14
N TYR A 283 -10.52 -15.61 15.08
CA TYR A 283 -11.42 -15.14 14.01
C TYR A 283 -10.79 -14.06 13.13
N ALA A 284 -9.47 -13.95 13.16
CA ALA A 284 -8.72 -13.05 12.32
C ALA A 284 -9.04 -13.31 10.84
N THR A 285 -9.13 -12.23 10.06
CA THR A 285 -9.33 -12.30 8.62
C THR A 285 -8.29 -11.49 7.88
N VAL A 286 -7.88 -12.00 6.72
CA VAL A 286 -7.11 -11.25 5.74
C VAL A 286 -8.00 -11.08 4.52
N ALA A 287 -8.34 -9.83 4.21
CA ALA A 287 -9.05 -9.47 2.99
C ALA A 287 -8.08 -9.02 1.91
N ILE A 288 -8.31 -9.48 0.69
CA ILE A 288 -7.66 -9.03 -0.53
C ILE A 288 -8.70 -8.19 -1.28
N VAL A 289 -8.42 -6.92 -1.51
CA VAL A 289 -9.39 -5.99 -2.10
C VAL A 289 -8.72 -5.03 -3.07
N GLY A 290 -9.40 -4.73 -4.18
CA GLY A 290 -8.95 -3.71 -5.12
C GLY A 290 -9.04 -2.31 -4.51
N THR A 291 -8.06 -1.46 -4.81
CA THR A 291 -8.02 -0.06 -4.38
C THR A 291 -7.53 0.82 -5.51
N HIS A 292 -7.92 2.09 -5.48
CA HIS A 292 -7.27 3.10 -6.30
C HIS A 292 -5.95 3.49 -5.64
N ALA A 293 -4.91 3.61 -6.47
CA ALA A 293 -3.59 4.03 -6.04
C ALA A 293 -2.97 4.97 -7.08
N GLY A 294 -2.14 5.88 -6.61
CA GLY A 294 -1.28 6.71 -7.44
C GLY A 294 0.19 6.43 -7.14
N VAL A 295 1.04 6.59 -8.14
CA VAL A 295 2.50 6.50 -8.03
C VAL A 295 3.16 7.71 -8.68
N TRP A 296 4.13 8.26 -7.98
CA TRP A 296 4.98 9.36 -8.45
C TRP A 296 6.40 8.85 -8.60
N THR A 297 6.91 8.88 -9.83
CA THR A 297 8.28 8.43 -10.16
C THR A 297 9.17 9.61 -10.56
N GLN A 298 10.49 9.43 -10.46
CA GLN A 298 11.45 10.44 -10.91
C GLN A 298 11.50 10.61 -12.44
N ARG A 299 10.98 9.64 -13.20
CA ARG A 299 10.99 9.58 -14.66
C ARG A 299 9.62 9.19 -15.17
#